data_AF-A0A3L7RAX5-F1
#
_entry.id   AF-A0A3L7RAX5-F1
#
_cell.length_a   1.000
_cell.length_b   1.000
_cell.length_c   1.000
_cell.angle_alpha   90.00
_cell.angle_beta   90.00
_cell.angle_gamma   90.00
#
_symmetry.space_group_name_H-M   'P 1'
#
loop_
_entity.id
_entity.type
_entity.pdbx_description
1 polymer ?
#
loop_
_entity_poly.entity_id
_entity_poly.type
_entity_poly.pdbx_seq_one_letter_code
_entity_poly.pdbx_strand_id
1 'polypeptide(L)'
;MRKVYFDRKVLNNMHENLPDNPSQDTQALARSIASVKPVQSLGRSELRVLGVLIEKAKTTPEQYPLSLNAVVTGCNQKSNRDPVMNLDEEQVNQALIRLRECGAAAEVFGNGRLARYRHLAYEWLGVEKEELAILAELFLRGGQSEGDLRGRASRMDGIPDLQALRAHLDLLEKKRLIIWLSPPGRGRLLTHGLLPAKELQDVQTKLGITAGFLQAMLQPTSAGAAAASLPAVARSTPAENPEALAGLADRLEHIESTLESICERLTTLEKNR
;
A
#
# COMPACT_ATOMS: atom_id res chain seq x y z
N MET A 1 55.07 6.50 49.06
CA MET A 1 55.68 5.92 47.85
C MET A 1 55.52 4.40 47.90
N ARG A 2 54.46 3.84 47.32
CA ARG A 2 54.28 2.40 47.08
C ARG A 2 53.42 2.23 45.83
N LYS A 3 54.10 1.97 44.70
CA LYS A 3 53.47 1.55 43.44
C LYS A 3 52.87 0.16 43.66
N VAL A 4 51.56 0.03 43.49
CA VAL A 4 50.90 -1.27 43.39
C VAL A 4 50.93 -1.67 41.92
N TYR A 5 51.71 -2.71 41.61
CA TYR A 5 51.67 -3.41 40.32
C TYR A 5 50.33 -4.15 40.23
N PHE A 6 49.56 -3.91 39.17
CA PHE A 6 48.47 -4.81 38.76
C PHE A 6 48.90 -5.61 37.53
N ASP A 7 48.72 -6.91 37.65
CA ASP A 7 49.21 -7.98 36.82
C ASP A 7 48.57 -8.00 35.41
N ARG A 8 49.38 -8.22 34.38
CA ARG A 8 49.02 -8.09 32.96
C ARG A 8 48.38 -9.36 32.38
N LYS A 9 47.77 -10.20 33.23
CA LYS A 9 47.26 -11.54 32.87
C LYS A 9 45.73 -11.71 32.95
N VAL A 10 44.97 -10.66 33.23
CA VAL A 10 43.48 -10.75 33.32
C VAL A 10 42.76 -10.12 32.11
N LEU A 11 43.47 -9.55 31.14
CA LEU A 11 42.87 -8.87 29.98
C LEU A 11 42.84 -9.65 28.66
N ASN A 12 43.21 -10.94 28.64
CA ASN A 12 43.42 -11.67 27.38
C ASN A 12 42.50 -12.88 27.11
N ASN A 13 41.38 -13.04 27.81
CA ASN A 13 40.47 -14.18 27.62
C ASN A 13 38.99 -13.77 27.43
N MET A 14 38.69 -12.96 26.40
CA MET A 14 37.33 -12.84 25.85
C MET A 14 37.36 -12.74 24.32
N HIS A 15 38.17 -13.58 23.69
CA HIS A 15 38.13 -13.80 22.25
C HIS A 15 37.68 -15.25 22.03
N GLU A 16 36.41 -15.52 22.29
CA GLU A 16 35.82 -16.81 21.93
C GLU A 16 34.31 -16.68 21.69
N ASN A 17 33.90 -17.05 20.49
CA ASN A 17 32.54 -17.21 19.97
C ASN A 17 31.83 -15.95 19.43
N LEU A 18 32.37 -15.41 18.34
CA LEU A 18 31.53 -14.87 17.27
C LEU A 18 31.56 -15.90 16.12
N PRO A 19 30.42 -16.47 15.67
CA PRO A 19 30.44 -17.38 14.53
C PRO A 19 30.80 -16.60 13.25
N ASP A 20 32.01 -16.84 12.74
CA ASP A 20 32.63 -16.21 11.56
C ASP A 20 32.00 -16.58 10.20
N ASN A 21 30.79 -17.14 10.18
CA ASN A 21 30.09 -17.40 8.94
C ASN A 21 28.58 -17.43 9.18
N PRO A 22 27.78 -16.51 8.61
CA PRO A 22 26.34 -16.63 8.71
C PRO A 22 25.94 -17.94 8.06
N SER A 23 25.32 -18.85 8.83
CA SER A 23 24.78 -20.13 8.37
C SER A 23 24.05 -19.94 7.03
N GLN A 24 24.14 -20.91 6.13
CA GLN A 24 23.49 -20.85 4.82
C GLN A 24 22.00 -20.47 4.92
N ASP A 25 21.34 -20.80 6.03
CA ASP A 25 19.97 -20.40 6.36
C ASP A 25 19.81 -18.88 6.58
N THR A 26 20.73 -18.23 7.29
CA THR A 26 20.72 -16.77 7.46
C THR A 26 21.06 -16.04 6.15
N GLN A 27 21.90 -16.62 5.29
CA GLN A 27 22.17 -16.07 3.95
C GLN A 27 20.99 -16.30 2.99
N ALA A 28 20.28 -17.43 3.11
CA ALA A 28 19.06 -17.71 2.35
C ALA A 28 17.91 -16.79 2.78
N LEU A 29 17.73 -16.56 4.08
CA LEU A 29 16.79 -15.58 4.62
C LEU A 29 17.17 -14.15 4.20
N ALA A 30 18.45 -13.77 4.27
CA ALA A 30 18.91 -12.46 3.82
C ALA A 30 18.73 -12.25 2.30
N ARG A 31 18.96 -13.28 1.47
CA ARG A 31 18.66 -13.23 0.02
C ARG A 31 17.16 -13.19 -0.26
N SER A 32 16.36 -13.89 0.53
CA SER A 32 14.89 -13.85 0.44
C SER A 32 14.33 -12.48 0.83
N ILE A 33 14.93 -11.81 1.82
CA ILE A 33 14.56 -10.46 2.24
C ILE A 33 15.08 -9.41 1.24
N ALA A 34 16.27 -9.61 0.68
CA ALA A 34 16.90 -8.68 -0.28
C ALA A 34 16.32 -8.74 -1.70
N SER A 35 15.64 -9.82 -2.08
CA SER A 35 15.05 -9.98 -3.42
C SER A 35 13.65 -9.37 -3.55
N VAL A 36 13.03 -8.90 -2.46
CA VAL A 36 11.73 -8.23 -2.53
C VAL A 36 11.97 -6.80 -3.02
N LYS A 37 11.90 -6.62 -4.34
CA LYS A 37 11.86 -5.29 -4.95
C LYS A 37 10.72 -4.51 -4.28
N PRO A 38 10.96 -3.33 -3.69
CA PRO A 38 9.91 -2.59 -3.01
C PRO A 38 8.79 -2.31 -4.01
N VAL A 39 7.55 -2.62 -3.61
CA VAL A 39 6.37 -2.40 -4.45
C VAL A 39 6.30 -0.90 -4.79
N GLN A 40 6.43 -0.59 -6.07
CA GLN A 40 6.42 0.78 -6.55
C GLN A 40 4.97 1.27 -6.67
N SER A 41 4.74 2.55 -6.38
CA SER A 41 3.44 3.18 -6.66
C SER A 41 3.18 3.19 -8.18
N LEU A 42 1.94 2.93 -8.55
CA LEU A 42 1.48 2.88 -9.93
C LEU A 42 0.42 3.96 -10.19
N GLY A 43 0.43 4.52 -11.40
CA GLY A 43 -0.59 5.43 -11.89
C GLY A 43 -1.92 4.72 -12.17
N ARG A 44 -2.99 5.50 -12.36
CA ARG A 44 -4.34 4.96 -12.56
C ARG A 44 -4.46 4.05 -13.79
N SER A 45 -3.84 4.43 -14.90
CA SER A 45 -3.87 3.63 -16.14
C SER A 45 -3.13 2.30 -15.96
N GLU A 46 -2.00 2.30 -15.25
CA GLU A 46 -1.22 1.10 -14.93
C GLU A 46 -2.01 0.15 -14.03
N LEU A 47 -2.65 0.67 -12.97
CA LEU A 47 -3.51 -0.12 -12.10
C LEU A 47 -4.72 -0.68 -12.83
N ARG A 48 -5.32 0.11 -13.73
CA ARG A 48 -6.41 -0.36 -14.60
C ARG A 48 -5.96 -1.53 -15.46
N VAL A 49 -4.82 -1.41 -16.14
CA VAL A 49 -4.25 -2.47 -16.98
C VAL A 49 -3.93 -3.71 -16.16
N LEU A 50 -3.29 -3.55 -15.00
CA LEU A 50 -2.95 -4.65 -14.10
C LEU A 50 -4.21 -5.36 -13.59
N GLY A 51 -5.22 -4.61 -13.16
CA GLY A 51 -6.52 -5.14 -12.73
C GLY A 51 -7.21 -5.93 -13.83
N VAL A 52 -7.17 -5.46 -15.09
CA VAL A 52 -7.72 -6.19 -16.24
C VAL A 52 -6.97 -7.50 -16.49
N LEU A 53 -5.64 -7.50 -16.44
CA LEU A 53 -4.85 -8.72 -16.60
C LEU A 53 -5.20 -9.76 -15.53
N ILE A 54 -5.33 -9.33 -14.26
CA ILE A 54 -5.71 -10.22 -13.15
C ILE A 54 -7.14 -10.73 -13.29
N GLU A 55 -8.10 -9.85 -13.57
CA GLU A 55 -9.52 -10.20 -13.76
C GLU A 55 -9.65 -11.26 -14.85
N LYS A 56 -9.02 -11.06 -16.01
CA LYS A 56 -9.12 -11.99 -17.13
C LYS A 56 -8.35 -13.29 -16.90
N ALA A 57 -7.22 -13.26 -16.18
CA ALA A 57 -6.53 -14.49 -15.80
C ALA A 57 -7.41 -15.41 -14.93
N LYS A 58 -8.21 -14.82 -14.03
CA LYS A 58 -9.09 -15.58 -13.12
C LYS A 58 -10.45 -15.95 -13.72
N THR A 59 -11.06 -15.06 -14.50
CA THR A 59 -12.45 -15.24 -14.99
C THR A 59 -12.54 -15.80 -16.40
N THR A 60 -11.52 -15.61 -17.22
CA THR A 60 -11.48 -16.04 -18.64
C THR A 60 -10.09 -16.62 -18.97
N PRO A 61 -9.67 -17.71 -18.29
CA PRO A 61 -8.33 -18.27 -18.44
C PRO A 61 -8.03 -18.74 -19.87
N GLU A 62 -9.06 -19.07 -20.66
CA GLU A 62 -8.95 -19.48 -22.06
C GLU A 62 -8.47 -18.36 -23.00
N GLN A 63 -8.69 -17.11 -22.62
CA GLN A 63 -8.25 -15.93 -23.40
C GLN A 63 -6.87 -15.42 -22.96
N TYR A 64 -6.35 -15.95 -21.86
CA TYR A 64 -5.12 -15.49 -21.23
C TYR A 64 -3.90 -16.30 -21.70
N PRO A 65 -2.73 -15.69 -21.98
CA PRO A 65 -2.38 -14.27 -21.83
C PRO A 65 -3.07 -13.36 -22.86
N LEU A 66 -3.26 -12.08 -22.52
CA LEU A 66 -4.05 -11.14 -23.35
C LEU A 66 -3.20 -10.48 -24.45
N SER A 67 -3.79 -10.24 -25.63
CA SER A 67 -3.20 -9.32 -26.62
C SER A 67 -3.41 -7.86 -26.22
N LEU A 68 -2.66 -6.92 -26.81
CA LEU A 68 -2.82 -5.48 -26.56
C LEU A 68 -4.28 -5.02 -26.74
N ASN A 69 -4.93 -5.40 -27.84
CA ASN A 69 -6.34 -5.06 -28.10
C ASN A 69 -7.30 -5.60 -27.05
N ALA A 70 -7.04 -6.80 -26.51
CA ALA A 70 -7.86 -7.37 -25.44
C ALA A 70 -7.69 -6.59 -24.12
N VAL A 71 -6.46 -6.12 -23.83
CA VAL A 71 -6.21 -5.24 -22.68
C VAL A 71 -6.93 -3.90 -22.85
N VAL A 72 -6.81 -3.23 -24.01
CA VAL A 72 -7.52 -1.97 -24.32
C VAL A 72 -9.03 -2.14 -24.13
N THR A 73 -9.59 -3.19 -24.73
CA THR A 73 -11.02 -3.50 -24.60
C THR A 73 -11.43 -3.71 -23.14
N GLY A 74 -10.61 -4.43 -22.37
CA GLY A 74 -10.83 -4.68 -20.95
C GLY A 74 -10.75 -3.42 -20.09
N CYS A 75 -9.84 -2.49 -20.40
CA CYS A 75 -9.67 -1.22 -19.69
C CYS A 75 -10.89 -0.30 -19.84
N ASN A 76 -11.53 -0.34 -21.02
CA ASN A 76 -12.60 0.56 -21.45
C ASN A 76 -14.01 -0.06 -21.29
N GLN A 77 -14.14 -1.18 -20.57
CA GLN A 77 -15.46 -1.78 -20.30
C GLN A 77 -16.36 -0.82 -19.50
N LYS A 78 -17.65 -0.76 -19.85
CA LYS A 78 -18.64 0.07 -19.14
C LYS A 78 -19.08 -0.55 -17.81
N SER A 79 -19.02 -1.88 -17.72
CA SER A 79 -19.34 -2.61 -16.50
C SER A 79 -18.05 -2.92 -15.74
N ASN A 80 -18.18 -3.04 -14.43
CA ASN A 80 -17.08 -3.41 -13.54
C ASN A 80 -15.85 -2.48 -13.58
N ARG A 81 -16.05 -1.23 -13.98
CA ARG A 81 -15.01 -0.17 -13.97
C ARG A 81 -15.56 1.05 -13.26
N ASP A 82 -14.76 1.61 -12.36
CA ASP A 82 -15.03 2.90 -11.74
C ASP A 82 -13.70 3.62 -11.48
N PRO A 83 -13.42 4.77 -12.13
CA PRO A 83 -14.21 5.38 -13.19
C PRO A 83 -14.16 4.59 -14.50
N VAL A 84 -15.19 4.73 -15.34
CA VAL A 84 -15.10 4.30 -16.74
C VAL A 84 -14.02 5.14 -17.43
N MET A 85 -13.07 4.48 -18.09
CA MET A 85 -11.96 5.12 -18.81
C MET A 85 -12.14 4.94 -20.31
N ASN A 86 -11.44 5.76 -21.08
CA ASN A 86 -11.29 5.62 -22.53
C ASN A 86 -9.80 5.73 -22.87
N LEU A 87 -9.05 4.67 -22.57
CA LEU A 87 -7.63 4.59 -22.86
C LEU A 87 -7.43 4.20 -24.32
N ASP A 88 -6.55 4.92 -25.01
CA ASP A 88 -6.10 4.51 -26.35
C ASP A 88 -5.02 3.42 -26.27
N GLU A 89 -4.64 2.89 -27.44
CA GLU A 89 -3.65 1.81 -27.54
C GLU A 89 -2.27 2.23 -27.02
N GLU A 90 -1.87 3.48 -27.28
CA GLU A 90 -0.57 4.02 -26.87
C GLU A 90 -0.48 4.15 -25.34
N GLN A 91 -1.52 4.68 -24.69
CA GLN A 91 -1.62 4.79 -23.24
C GLN A 91 -1.57 3.42 -22.57
N VAL A 92 -2.25 2.41 -23.14
CA VAL A 92 -2.21 1.04 -22.61
C VAL A 92 -0.84 0.42 -22.82
N ASN A 93 -0.19 0.65 -23.96
CA ASN A 93 1.15 0.14 -24.23
C ASN A 93 2.19 0.76 -23.27
N GLN A 94 2.15 2.07 -23.05
CA GLN A 94 3.00 2.76 -22.07
C GLN A 94 2.80 2.20 -20.65
N ALA A 95 1.55 1.96 -20.24
CA ALA A 95 1.25 1.32 -18.97
C ALA A 95 1.81 -0.12 -18.89
N LEU A 96 1.73 -0.91 -19.96
CA LEU A 96 2.29 -2.26 -20.01
C LEU A 96 3.83 -2.25 -19.93
N ILE A 97 4.49 -1.32 -20.61
CA ILE A 97 5.94 -1.11 -20.49
C ILE A 97 6.30 -0.83 -19.04
N ARG A 98 5.60 0.11 -18.39
CA ARG A 98 5.85 0.46 -16.99
C ARG A 98 5.63 -0.70 -16.03
N LEU A 99 4.56 -1.47 -16.23
CA LEU A 99 4.26 -2.67 -15.44
C LEU A 99 5.34 -3.75 -15.60
N ARG A 100 5.97 -3.85 -16.77
CA ARG A 100 7.10 -4.78 -16.98
C ARG A 100 8.37 -4.30 -16.29
N GLU A 101 8.67 -3.00 -16.36
CA GLU A 101 9.82 -2.41 -15.67
C GLU A 101 9.76 -2.60 -14.14
N CYS A 102 8.56 -2.48 -13.56
CA CYS A 102 8.38 -2.69 -12.12
C CYS A 102 8.31 -4.18 -11.74
N GLY A 103 8.11 -5.08 -12.70
CA GLY A 103 8.02 -6.53 -12.51
C GLY A 103 6.60 -7.04 -12.23
N ALA A 104 5.58 -6.20 -12.37
CA ALA A 104 4.17 -6.56 -12.17
C ALA A 104 3.56 -7.33 -13.36
N ALA A 105 4.16 -7.24 -14.55
CA ALA A 105 3.72 -7.92 -15.75
C ALA A 105 4.90 -8.45 -16.58
N ALA A 106 4.62 -9.41 -17.46
CA ALA A 106 5.56 -9.96 -18.42
C ALA A 106 4.93 -10.07 -19.80
N GLU A 107 5.75 -9.84 -20.82
CA GLU A 107 5.42 -10.13 -22.21
C GLU A 107 5.78 -11.58 -22.50
N VAL A 108 4.90 -12.28 -23.21
CA VAL A 108 5.05 -13.68 -23.62
C VAL A 108 4.79 -13.77 -25.12
N PHE A 109 5.72 -14.42 -25.80
CA PHE A 109 5.58 -14.79 -27.20
C PHE A 109 5.21 -16.27 -27.26
N GLY A 110 3.99 -16.56 -27.71
CA GLY A 110 3.57 -17.93 -28.00
C GLY A 110 4.08 -18.38 -29.37
N ASN A 111 3.41 -19.37 -29.97
CA ASN A 111 3.70 -19.85 -31.33
C ASN A 111 3.35 -18.82 -32.43
N GLY A 112 2.75 -17.68 -32.09
CA GLY A 112 2.42 -16.59 -33.01
C GLY A 112 3.38 -15.40 -32.87
N ARG A 113 3.38 -14.51 -33.87
CA ARG A 113 4.24 -13.31 -33.90
C ARG A 113 3.74 -12.14 -33.01
N LEU A 114 2.53 -12.23 -32.46
CA LEU A 114 1.94 -11.15 -31.69
C LEU A 114 2.30 -11.29 -30.20
N ALA A 115 2.78 -10.20 -29.62
CA ALA A 115 3.00 -10.07 -28.18
C ALA A 115 1.71 -10.31 -27.39
N ARG A 116 1.81 -11.07 -26.31
CA ARG A 116 0.75 -11.24 -25.32
C ARG A 116 1.29 -10.92 -23.93
N TYR A 117 0.41 -10.54 -23.02
CA TYR A 117 0.78 -10.03 -21.71
C TYR A 117 0.15 -10.88 -20.60
N ARG A 118 0.96 -11.17 -19.59
CA ARG A 118 0.55 -11.83 -18.34
C ARG A 118 0.95 -10.97 -17.14
N HIS A 119 0.17 -11.01 -16.07
CA HIS A 119 0.57 -10.43 -14.78
C HIS A 119 1.52 -11.38 -14.02
N LEU A 120 2.40 -10.78 -13.22
CA LEU A 120 3.25 -11.43 -12.21
C LEU A 120 2.88 -10.95 -10.79
N ALA A 121 1.65 -10.45 -10.63
CA ALA A 121 1.17 -9.80 -9.42
C ALA A 121 1.28 -10.64 -8.12
N TYR A 122 1.23 -11.98 -8.21
CA TYR A 122 1.41 -12.86 -7.05
C TYR A 122 2.79 -12.66 -6.40
N GLU A 123 3.84 -12.80 -7.20
CA GLU A 123 5.23 -12.62 -6.76
C GLU A 123 5.53 -11.16 -6.47
N TRP A 124 5.02 -10.25 -7.30
CA TRP A 124 5.28 -8.83 -7.17
C TRP A 124 4.68 -8.21 -5.90
N LEU A 125 3.46 -8.60 -5.52
CA LEU A 125 2.79 -8.11 -4.30
C LEU A 125 3.01 -9.04 -3.10
N GLY A 126 3.48 -10.28 -3.33
CA GLY A 126 3.60 -11.31 -2.31
C GLY A 126 2.25 -11.68 -1.70
N VAL A 127 1.22 -11.88 -2.52
CA VAL A 127 -0.17 -12.13 -2.07
C VAL A 127 -0.69 -13.47 -2.56
N GLU A 128 -1.68 -14.00 -1.87
CA GLU A 128 -2.37 -15.23 -2.23
C GLU A 128 -3.54 -15.00 -3.20
N LYS A 129 -4.22 -16.08 -3.58
CA LYS A 129 -5.28 -16.11 -4.61
C LYS A 129 -6.45 -15.16 -4.32
N GLU A 130 -7.00 -15.23 -3.12
CA GLU A 130 -8.15 -14.45 -2.66
C GLU A 130 -7.76 -12.98 -2.43
N GLU A 131 -6.59 -12.76 -1.84
CA GLU A 131 -5.99 -11.44 -1.64
C GLU A 131 -5.79 -10.70 -2.97
N LEU A 132 -5.30 -11.41 -4.00
CA LEU A 132 -5.13 -10.84 -5.32
C LEU A 132 -6.47 -10.46 -5.96
N ALA A 133 -7.53 -11.26 -5.76
CA ALA A 133 -8.87 -10.94 -6.24
C ALA A 133 -9.42 -9.67 -5.57
N ILE A 134 -9.21 -9.52 -4.25
CA ILE A 134 -9.59 -8.31 -3.51
C ILE A 134 -8.87 -7.08 -4.08
N LEU A 135 -7.55 -7.16 -4.26
CA LEU A 135 -6.78 -6.05 -4.82
C LEU A 135 -7.18 -5.70 -6.24
N ALA A 136 -7.40 -6.70 -7.11
CA ALA A 136 -7.85 -6.47 -8.47
C ALA A 136 -9.19 -5.74 -8.53
N GLU A 137 -10.14 -6.10 -7.65
CA GLU A 137 -11.43 -5.42 -7.57
C GLU A 137 -11.26 -3.95 -7.15
N LEU A 138 -10.34 -3.67 -6.21
CA LEU A 138 -10.00 -2.30 -5.82
C LEU A 138 -9.27 -1.52 -6.93
N PHE A 139 -8.44 -2.16 -7.75
CA PHE A 139 -7.79 -1.48 -8.89
C PHE A 139 -8.79 -1.11 -9.99
N LEU A 140 -9.83 -1.92 -10.17
CA LEU A 140 -10.83 -1.71 -11.21
C LEU A 140 -11.88 -0.68 -10.83
N ARG A 141 -12.22 -0.55 -9.54
CA ARG A 141 -13.30 0.33 -9.06
C ARG A 141 -12.94 1.31 -7.95
N GLY A 142 -11.71 1.31 -7.48
CA GLY A 142 -11.29 2.14 -6.36
C GLY A 142 -11.92 1.73 -5.03
N GLY A 143 -12.13 2.74 -4.18
CA GLY A 143 -12.53 2.53 -2.78
C GLY A 143 -13.96 2.01 -2.64
N GLN A 144 -14.15 0.99 -1.81
CA GLN A 144 -15.41 0.25 -1.66
C GLN A 144 -15.68 -0.14 -0.21
N SER A 145 -16.94 -0.46 0.09
CA SER A 145 -17.33 -1.03 1.39
C SER A 145 -16.94 -2.50 1.48
N GLU A 146 -16.67 -3.01 2.69
CA GLU A 146 -16.39 -4.45 2.91
C GLU A 146 -17.46 -5.36 2.29
N GLY A 147 -18.74 -4.97 2.40
CA GLY A 147 -19.87 -5.75 1.90
C GLY A 147 -19.90 -5.85 0.37
N ASP A 148 -19.72 -4.72 -0.31
CA ASP A 148 -19.64 -4.67 -1.77
C ASP A 148 -18.42 -5.41 -2.29
N LEU A 149 -17.28 -5.19 -1.63
CA LEU A 149 -16.00 -5.78 -2.00
C LEU A 149 -16.05 -7.30 -1.96
N ARG A 150 -16.63 -7.89 -0.90
CA ARG A 150 -16.79 -9.35 -0.81
C ARG A 150 -17.53 -9.90 -2.02
N GLY A 151 -18.71 -9.34 -2.31
CA GLY A 151 -19.60 -9.84 -3.36
C GLY A 151 -18.99 -9.70 -4.76
N ARG A 152 -18.23 -8.63 -5.01
CA ARG A 152 -17.61 -8.38 -6.31
C ARG A 152 -16.32 -9.18 -6.50
N ALA A 153 -15.43 -9.20 -5.50
CA ALA A 153 -14.21 -10.00 -5.54
C ALA A 153 -14.48 -11.51 -5.62
N SER A 154 -15.60 -11.97 -5.03
CA SER A 154 -16.05 -13.38 -5.10
C SER A 154 -16.25 -13.92 -6.52
N ARG A 155 -16.36 -13.05 -7.53
CA ARG A 155 -16.47 -13.45 -8.95
C ARG A 155 -15.14 -13.93 -9.53
N MET A 156 -14.02 -13.48 -8.96
CA MET A 156 -12.67 -13.84 -9.36
C MET A 156 -12.12 -15.00 -8.53
N ASP A 157 -12.36 -14.98 -7.22
CA ASP A 157 -11.97 -16.04 -6.30
C ASP A 157 -12.96 -16.14 -5.15
N GLY A 158 -13.34 -17.35 -4.73
CA GLY A 158 -14.46 -17.55 -3.82
C GLY A 158 -14.16 -17.10 -2.40
N ILE A 159 -14.87 -16.06 -1.90
CA ILE A 159 -14.73 -15.59 -0.52
C ILE A 159 -16.01 -15.93 0.26
N PRO A 160 -15.99 -16.97 1.12
CA PRO A 160 -17.20 -17.60 1.65
C PRO A 160 -18.06 -16.63 2.46
N ASP A 161 -17.44 -15.82 3.31
CA ASP A 161 -18.12 -14.91 4.21
C ASP A 161 -17.29 -13.63 4.48
N LEU A 162 -17.88 -12.73 5.27
CA LEU A 162 -17.25 -11.45 5.61
C LEU A 162 -16.09 -11.63 6.62
N GLN A 163 -16.06 -12.73 7.37
CA GLN A 163 -15.00 -13.02 8.33
C GLN A 163 -13.72 -13.44 7.60
N ALA A 164 -13.84 -14.31 6.60
CA ALA A 164 -12.76 -14.67 5.68
C ALA A 164 -12.22 -13.43 4.95
N LEU A 165 -13.11 -12.56 4.43
CA LEU A 165 -12.68 -11.29 3.83
C LEU A 165 -11.82 -10.48 4.80
N ARG A 166 -12.29 -10.27 6.04
CA ARG A 166 -11.57 -9.48 7.05
C ARG A 166 -10.20 -10.07 7.39
N ALA A 167 -10.08 -11.40 7.48
CA ALA A 167 -8.78 -12.05 7.68
C ALA A 167 -7.79 -11.73 6.55
N HIS A 168 -8.23 -11.73 5.29
CA HIS A 168 -7.39 -11.30 4.16
C HIS A 168 -7.09 -9.80 4.20
N LEU A 169 -8.06 -8.96 4.57
CA LEU A 169 -7.83 -7.51 4.71
C LEU A 169 -6.79 -7.21 5.80
N ASP A 170 -6.81 -7.92 6.93
CA ASP A 170 -5.81 -7.76 7.99
C ASP A 170 -4.39 -8.11 7.51
N LEU A 171 -4.25 -9.15 6.65
CA LEU A 171 -2.97 -9.51 6.03
C LEU A 171 -2.51 -8.45 5.03
N LEU A 172 -3.43 -7.96 4.19
CA LEU A 172 -3.15 -6.90 3.23
C LEU A 172 -2.80 -5.56 3.90
N GLU A 173 -3.40 -5.25 5.05
CA GLU A 173 -3.09 -4.06 5.86
C GLU A 173 -1.67 -4.16 6.42
N LYS A 174 -1.28 -5.32 6.96
CA LYS A 174 0.10 -5.56 7.43
C LYS A 174 1.14 -5.38 6.33
N LYS A 175 0.79 -5.77 5.09
CA LYS A 175 1.62 -5.57 3.89
C LYS A 175 1.55 -4.14 3.33
N ARG A 176 0.73 -3.25 3.92
CA ARG A 176 0.47 -1.87 3.46
C ARG A 176 -0.08 -1.79 2.02
N LEU A 177 -0.81 -2.82 1.59
CA LEU A 177 -1.43 -2.89 0.27
C LEU A 177 -2.84 -2.30 0.25
N ILE A 178 -3.46 -2.11 1.41
CA ILE A 178 -4.76 -1.45 1.58
C ILE A 178 -4.66 -0.28 2.57
N ILE A 179 -5.60 0.65 2.43
CA ILE A 179 -5.75 1.81 3.30
C ILE A 179 -7.23 1.93 3.66
N TRP A 180 -7.49 2.06 4.95
CA TRP A 180 -8.83 2.31 5.46
C TRP A 180 -9.21 3.78 5.27
N LEU A 181 -10.39 3.99 4.70
CA LEU A 181 -10.94 5.31 4.41
C LEU A 181 -11.96 5.73 5.47
N SER A 182 -12.61 4.79 6.17
CA SER A 182 -13.54 5.10 7.24
C SER A 182 -13.15 4.47 8.58
N PRO A 183 -13.65 5.04 9.70
CA PRO A 183 -13.53 4.43 11.02
C PRO A 183 -14.10 3.00 11.05
N PRO A 184 -13.67 2.16 12.02
CA PRO A 184 -14.23 0.83 12.21
C PRO A 184 -15.74 0.93 12.50
N GLY A 185 -16.53 0.13 11.78
CA GLY A 185 -17.98 0.18 11.86
C GLY A 185 -18.64 -0.62 10.74
N ARG A 186 -19.97 -0.55 10.66
CA ARG A 186 -20.73 -1.21 9.59
C ARG A 186 -20.48 -0.50 8.27
N GLY A 187 -20.12 -1.26 7.23
CA GLY A 187 -19.89 -0.71 5.88
C GLY A 187 -18.57 0.05 5.77
N ARG A 188 -17.54 -0.38 6.51
CA ARG A 188 -16.22 0.26 6.50
C ARG A 188 -15.68 0.36 5.07
N LEU A 189 -15.21 1.54 4.69
CA LEU A 189 -14.64 1.84 3.39
C LEU A 189 -13.13 1.63 3.39
N LEU A 190 -12.62 1.05 2.32
CA LEU A 190 -11.19 0.89 2.07
C LEU A 190 -10.84 1.13 0.61
N THR A 191 -9.57 1.43 0.35
CA THR A 191 -8.98 1.47 -1.00
C THR A 191 -7.62 0.77 -0.99
N HIS A 192 -7.02 0.58 -2.16
CA HIS A 192 -5.67 0.04 -2.28
C HIS A 192 -4.61 1.14 -2.04
N GLY A 193 -3.43 0.74 -1.56
CA GLY A 193 -2.32 1.63 -1.19
C GLY A 193 -1.30 1.93 -2.30
N LEU A 194 -1.52 1.43 -3.52
CA LEU A 194 -0.56 1.53 -4.63
C LEU A 194 -0.61 2.85 -5.41
N LEU A 195 -1.55 3.76 -5.11
CA LEU A 195 -1.58 5.08 -5.75
C LEU A 195 -0.44 5.97 -5.22
N PRO A 196 0.04 6.94 -6.03
CA PRO A 196 0.95 7.98 -5.54
C PRO A 196 0.32 8.75 -4.37
N ALA A 197 1.14 9.18 -3.40
CA ALA A 197 0.68 9.81 -2.15
C ALA A 197 -0.27 11.00 -2.38
N LYS A 198 0.00 11.82 -3.41
CA LYS A 198 -0.84 12.97 -3.78
C LYS A 198 -2.24 12.54 -4.19
N GLU A 199 -2.37 11.48 -4.99
CA GLU A 199 -3.67 10.98 -5.43
C GLU A 199 -4.44 10.29 -4.31
N LEU A 200 -3.74 9.64 -3.37
CA LEU A 200 -4.38 9.08 -2.18
C LEU A 200 -5.01 10.17 -1.31
N GLN A 201 -4.32 11.30 -1.13
CA GLN A 201 -4.87 12.46 -0.43
C GLN A 201 -6.11 13.02 -1.12
N ASP A 202 -6.12 13.08 -2.46
CA ASP A 202 -7.28 13.50 -3.23
C ASP A 202 -8.48 12.55 -3.03
N VAL A 203 -8.24 11.23 -2.99
CA VAL A 203 -9.29 10.24 -2.71
C VAL A 203 -9.85 10.41 -1.30
N GLN A 204 -8.99 10.61 -0.30
CA GLN A 204 -9.41 10.86 1.08
C GLN A 204 -10.21 12.17 1.22
N THR A 205 -9.77 13.22 0.51
CA THR A 205 -10.42 14.54 0.53
C THR A 205 -11.78 14.51 -0.17
N LYS A 206 -11.88 13.85 -1.33
CA LYS A 206 -13.15 13.68 -2.07
C LYS A 206 -14.20 12.92 -1.28
N LEU A 207 -13.77 12.01 -0.41
CA LEU A 207 -14.64 11.25 0.49
C LEU A 207 -14.94 12.00 1.80
N GLY A 208 -14.46 13.24 1.97
CA GLY A 208 -14.76 14.09 3.12
C GLY A 208 -14.10 13.67 4.43
N ILE A 209 -13.04 12.86 4.37
CA ILE A 209 -12.47 12.17 5.56
C ILE A 209 -11.61 13.09 6.43
N THR A 210 -11.18 14.26 5.95
CA THR A 210 -10.24 15.13 6.68
C THR A 210 -10.84 15.90 7.86
N ALA A 211 -12.14 16.22 7.87
CA ALA A 211 -12.75 16.98 8.97
C ALA A 211 -13.45 16.10 10.03
N GLY A 212 -14.16 15.06 9.60
CA GLY A 212 -14.92 14.20 10.51
C GLY A 212 -14.05 13.26 11.35
N PHE A 213 -12.90 12.84 10.84
CA PHE A 213 -12.02 11.86 11.50
C PHE A 213 -11.33 12.42 12.76
N LEU A 214 -10.75 13.63 12.66
CA LEU A 214 -10.18 14.31 13.82
C LEU A 214 -11.27 14.67 14.83
N GLN A 215 -12.44 15.14 14.36
CA GLN A 215 -13.53 15.51 15.25
C GLN A 215 -14.17 14.31 15.97
N ALA A 216 -14.27 13.15 15.31
CA ALA A 216 -14.78 11.91 15.91
C ALA A 216 -13.79 11.28 16.90
N MET A 217 -12.47 11.42 16.67
CA MET A 217 -11.44 10.99 17.63
C MET A 217 -11.34 11.92 18.86
N LEU A 218 -11.67 13.21 18.71
CA LEU A 218 -11.70 14.18 19.83
C LEU A 218 -12.99 14.15 20.65
N GLN A 219 -14.02 13.41 20.24
CA GLN A 219 -15.25 13.28 21.03
C GLN A 219 -15.12 12.16 22.05
N PRO A 220 -15.23 12.43 23.37
CA PRO A 220 -15.32 11.37 24.35
C PRO A 220 -16.60 10.57 24.09
N THR A 221 -16.47 9.25 24.03
CA THR A 221 -17.57 8.32 23.83
C THR A 221 -18.54 8.41 25.01
N SER A 222 -19.64 9.16 24.87
CA SER A 222 -20.82 8.97 25.71
C SER A 222 -21.70 7.90 25.08
N ALA A 223 -21.70 6.74 25.72
CA ALA A 223 -22.67 5.70 25.47
C ALA A 223 -24.08 6.16 25.88
N GLY A 224 -25.06 5.93 25.00
CA GLY A 224 -26.47 5.78 25.38
C GLY A 224 -27.41 6.94 25.02
N ALA A 225 -28.60 6.53 24.57
CA ALA A 225 -29.88 7.26 24.47
C ALA A 225 -30.20 8.02 23.16
N ALA A 226 -31.00 7.32 22.34
CA ALA A 226 -32.31 7.74 21.80
C ALA A 226 -32.53 9.18 21.28
N ALA A 227 -32.90 9.23 20.00
CA ALA A 227 -33.91 10.09 19.36
C ALA A 227 -34.41 11.34 20.11
N ALA A 228 -34.11 12.52 19.55
CA ALA A 228 -35.09 13.53 19.10
C ALA A 228 -34.43 14.90 18.83
N SER A 229 -35.03 15.63 17.89
CA SER A 229 -34.95 17.09 17.66
C SER A 229 -33.62 17.71 17.18
N LEU A 230 -33.66 18.23 15.95
CA LEU A 230 -32.85 19.36 15.50
C LEU A 230 -33.04 20.57 16.44
N PRO A 231 -31.99 21.37 16.67
CA PRO A 231 -32.12 22.75 16.21
C PRO A 231 -30.83 23.39 15.63
N ALA A 232 -31.10 24.34 14.75
CA ALA A 232 -30.44 25.62 14.54
C ALA A 232 -28.90 25.72 14.57
N VAL A 233 -28.39 26.08 13.38
CA VAL A 233 -27.12 26.74 13.08
C VAL A 233 -26.68 27.72 14.19
N ALA A 234 -25.58 27.39 14.86
CA ALA A 234 -24.71 28.35 15.53
C ALA A 234 -23.33 28.27 14.87
N ARG A 235 -23.01 29.24 14.01
CA ARG A 235 -21.65 29.46 13.52
C ARG A 235 -20.83 29.97 14.69
N SER A 236 -20.09 29.09 15.36
CA SER A 236 -18.97 29.48 16.19
C SER A 236 -17.72 29.42 15.33
N THR A 237 -17.16 30.59 15.03
CA THR A 237 -15.78 30.73 14.53
C THR A 237 -14.83 30.06 15.52
N PRO A 238 -13.86 29.24 15.08
CA PRO A 238 -12.83 28.76 15.98
C PRO A 238 -12.00 29.95 16.43
N ALA A 239 -12.01 30.20 17.75
CA ALA A 239 -11.02 31.08 18.36
C ALA A 239 -9.64 30.46 18.09
N GLU A 240 -8.82 31.16 17.32
CA GLU A 240 -7.40 30.90 17.17
C GLU A 240 -6.77 30.95 18.56
N ASN A 241 -6.30 29.80 19.05
CA ASN A 241 -5.63 29.68 20.33
C ASN A 241 -4.13 29.93 20.07
N PRO A 242 -3.59 31.14 20.29
CA PRO A 242 -2.26 31.54 19.82
C PRO A 242 -1.13 30.71 20.44
N GLU A 243 -1.34 30.18 21.64
CA GLU A 243 -0.37 29.30 22.32
C GLU A 243 -0.22 27.93 21.63
N ALA A 244 -1.29 27.41 21.02
CA ALA A 244 -1.24 26.13 20.31
C ALA A 244 -0.52 26.25 18.96
N LEU A 245 -0.62 27.41 18.31
CA LEU A 245 0.12 27.72 17.08
C LEU A 245 1.61 27.92 17.35
N ALA A 246 1.97 28.57 18.46
CA ALA A 246 3.36 28.73 18.88
C ALA A 246 4.03 27.37 19.16
N GLY A 247 3.36 26.49 19.92
CA GLY A 247 3.90 25.15 20.20
C GLY A 247 4.02 24.24 18.98
N LEU A 248 3.24 24.49 17.91
CA LEU A 248 3.36 23.76 16.65
C LEU A 248 4.55 24.27 15.82
N ALA A 249 4.81 25.58 15.83
CA ALA A 249 5.96 26.19 15.17
C ALA A 249 7.29 25.72 15.81
N ASP A 250 7.37 25.70 17.14
CA ASP A 250 8.56 25.22 17.86
C ASP A 250 8.89 23.75 17.55
N ARG A 251 7.85 22.90 17.40
CA ARG A 251 8.04 21.49 17.02
C ARG A 251 8.51 21.32 15.58
N LEU A 252 8.08 22.19 14.66
CA LEU A 252 8.55 22.18 13.28
C LEU A 252 10.03 22.56 13.22
N GLU A 253 10.42 23.62 13.90
CA GLU A 253 11.83 24.06 13.96
C GLU A 253 12.74 22.98 14.57
N HIS A 254 12.27 22.28 15.61
CA HIS A 254 13.02 21.18 16.21
C HIS A 254 13.18 19.97 15.26
N ILE A 255 12.15 19.64 14.48
CA ILE A 255 12.20 18.55 13.50
C ILE A 255 13.15 18.90 12.35
N GLU A 256 13.08 20.14 11.85
CA GLU A 256 13.97 20.63 10.79
C GLU A 256 15.44 20.57 11.22
N SER A 257 15.76 21.05 12.42
CA SER A 257 17.11 20.96 12.99
C SER A 257 17.59 19.51 13.17
N THR A 258 16.70 18.61 13.58
CA THR A 258 17.04 17.18 13.74
C THR A 258 17.32 16.52 12.40
N LEU A 259 16.55 16.84 11.36
CA LEU A 259 16.78 16.33 10.00
C LEU A 259 18.11 16.83 9.43
N GLU A 260 18.44 18.09 9.65
CA GLU A 260 19.71 18.67 9.20
C GLU A 260 20.91 17.95 9.84
N SER A 261 20.85 17.72 11.17
CA SER A 261 21.89 16.96 11.89
C SER A 261 22.04 15.51 11.40
N ILE A 262 20.93 14.84 11.07
CA ILE A 262 20.96 13.47 10.53
C ILE A 262 21.56 13.45 9.12
N CYS A 263 21.20 14.41 8.26
CA CYS A 263 21.77 14.54 6.93
C CYS A 263 23.29 14.80 6.97
N GLU A 264 23.76 15.66 7.88
CA GLU A 264 25.20 15.89 8.08
C GLU A 264 25.94 14.63 8.57
N ARG A 265 25.32 13.85 9.47
CA ARG A 265 25.89 12.58 9.93
C ARG A 265 25.94 11.52 8.82
N LEU A 266 24.95 11.48 7.94
CA LEU A 266 24.96 10.56 6.81
C LEU A 266 26.02 10.95 5.77
N THR A 267 26.14 12.23 5.44
CA THR A 267 27.16 12.70 4.48
C THR A 267 28.60 12.53 5.00
N THR A 268 28.83 12.63 6.31
CA THR A 268 30.14 12.32 6.92
C THR A 268 30.45 10.83 6.94
N LEU A 269 29.45 9.97 7.12
CA LEU A 269 29.63 8.51 7.03
C LEU A 269 29.86 8.04 5.59
N GLU A 270 29.23 8.68 4.61
CA GLU A 270 29.45 8.38 3.18
C GLU A 270 30.84 8.82 2.68
N LYS A 271 31.43 9.87 3.26
CA LYS A 271 32.80 10.31 2.94
C LYS A 271 33.92 9.48 3.58
N ASN A 272 33.60 8.74 4.65
CA ASN A 272 34.55 7.90 5.39
C ASN A 272 34.50 6.42 4.98
N ARG A 273 33.84 6.10 3.86
CA ARG A 273 33.71 4.75 3.30
C ARG A 273 34.33 4.70 1.91
#